data_AF-A0AAV5HE53-F1
#
_entry.id   AF-A0AAV5HE53-F1
#
_cell.length_a   1.000
_cell.length_b   1.000
_cell.length_c   1.000
_cell.angle_alpha   90.00
_cell.angle_beta   90.00
_cell.angle_gamma   90.00
#
_symmetry.space_group_name_H-M   'P 1'
#
loop_
_entity.id
_entity.type
_entity.pdbx_description
1 polymer ?
#
loop_
_entity_poly.entity_id
_entity_poly.type
_entity_poly.pdbx_seq_one_letter_code
_entity_poly.pdbx_strand_id
1 'polypeptide(L)' 'MNVEKIWNSWNNAGMFSGVFYVKDEQGVIFERCCGFRNRSEGLANNRDTAFGIASGTKLFTGLAICKRFNFYR' A
#
# COMPACT_ATOMS: atom_id res chain seq x y z
N MET A 1 12.30 -2.35 13.32
CA MET A 1 12.47 -1.92 11.91
C MET A 1 12.46 -0.41 11.87
N ASN A 2 13.44 0.26 11.26
CA ASN A 2 13.47 1.72 11.16
C ASN A 2 12.77 2.16 9.87
N VAL A 3 11.48 2.48 9.97
CA VAL A 3 10.62 2.81 8.81
C VAL A 3 11.10 4.08 8.10
N GLU A 4 11.58 5.07 8.85
CA GLU A 4 12.13 6.31 8.29
C GLU A 4 13.35 6.04 7.42
N LYS A 5 14.24 5.13 7.84
CA LYS A 5 15.42 4.75 7.05
C LYS A 5 15.03 4.10 5.73
N ILE A 6 14.02 3.22 5.73
CA ILE A 6 13.50 2.58 4.52
C ILE A 6 12.89 3.64 3.60
N TRP A 7 12.05 4.51 4.14
CA TRP A 7 11.45 5.61 3.39
C TRP A 7 12.52 6.47 2.72
N ASN A 8 13.51 6.94 3.48
CA ASN A 8 14.56 7.80 2.96
C ASN A 8 15.37 7.12 1.85
N SER A 9 15.65 5.81 1.97
CA SER A 9 16.33 5.08 0.89
C SER A 9 15.54 5.02 -0.42
N TRP A 10 14.21 4.99 -0.34
CA TRP A 10 13.31 4.93 -1.51
C TRP A 10 12.99 6.31 -2.08
N ASN A 11 12.75 7.28 -1.20
CA ASN A 11 12.30 8.62 -1.57
C ASN A 11 13.35 9.41 -2.36
N ASN A 12 14.64 9.14 -2.13
CA ASN A 12 15.74 9.88 -2.77
C ASN A 12 15.76 9.79 -4.30
N ALA A 13 15.02 8.85 -4.91
CA ALA A 13 14.90 8.75 -6.36
C ALA A 13 13.87 9.73 -6.95
N GLY A 14 12.96 10.31 -6.15
CA GLY A 14 11.96 11.29 -6.61
C GLY A 14 10.90 10.78 -7.61
N MET A 15 10.91 9.49 -7.96
CA MET A 15 10.03 8.91 -8.98
C MET A 15 8.75 8.28 -8.41
N PHE A 16 8.63 8.16 -7.09
CA PHE A 16 7.50 7.51 -6.44
C PHE A 16 6.28 8.45 -6.35
N SER A 17 5.13 7.97 -6.81
CA SER A 17 3.83 8.63 -6.66
C SER A 17 2.84 7.60 -6.14
N GLY A 18 2.47 7.70 -4.88
CA GLY A 18 1.65 6.72 -4.19
C GLY A 18 1.53 7.02 -2.70
N VAL A 19 1.16 6.01 -1.92
CA VAL A 19 0.98 6.11 -0.47
C VAL A 19 1.84 5.05 0.22
N PHE A 20 2.62 5.48 1.22
CA PHE A 20 3.34 4.61 2.13
C PHE A 20 2.66 4.68 3.49
N TYR A 21 2.19 3.54 4.01
CA TYR A 21 1.39 3.49 5.23
C TYR A 21 1.83 2.31 6.10
N VAL A 22 2.15 2.59 7.36
CA VAL A 22 2.56 1.60 8.36
C VAL A 22 1.79 1.84 9.64
N LYS A 23 1.19 0.77 10.16
CA LYS A 23 0.49 0.76 11.44
C LYS A 23 0.89 -0.45 12.28
N ASP A 24 0.77 -0.32 13.58
CA ASP A 24 0.78 -1.42 14.55
C ASP A 24 -0.62 -1.56 15.19
N GLU A 25 -0.67 -2.23 16.33
CA GLU A 25 -1.88 -2.41 17.13
C GLU A 25 -2.35 -1.10 17.79
N GLN A 26 -1.44 -0.18 18.07
CA GLN A 26 -1.68 1.09 18.74
C GLN A 26 -2.12 2.20 17.75
N GLY A 27 -1.77 2.06 16.47
CA GLY A 27 -2.26 2.94 15.42
C GLY A 27 -1.26 3.17 14.30
N VAL A 28 -1.38 4.31 13.63
CA VAL A 28 -0.49 4.68 12.53
C VAL A 28 0.86 5.11 13.10
N ILE A 29 1.92 4.43 12.65
CA ILE A 29 3.30 4.72 13.07
C ILE A 29 4.00 5.60 12.02
N PHE A 30 3.60 5.47 10.74
CA PHE A 30 4.20 6.22 9.65
C PHE A 30 3.26 6.31 8.44
N GLU A 31 3.14 7.51 7.87
CA GLU A 31 2.35 7.78 6.68
C GLU A 31 3.04 8.82 5.78
N ARG A 32 3.08 8.56 4.46
CA ARG A 32 3.49 9.51 3.43
C ARG A 32 2.59 9.37 2.21
N CYS A 33 1.97 10.47 1.79
CA CYS A 33 1.24 10.57 0.53
C CYS A 33 2.07 11.40 -0.45
N CYS A 34 2.41 10.83 -1.61
CA CYS A 34 3.38 11.41 -2.53
C CYS A 34 2.83 11.52 -3.94
N GLY A 35 3.08 12.65 -4.60
CA GLY A 35 2.67 12.88 -5.98
C GLY A 35 1.15 12.93 -6.16
N PHE A 36 0.70 12.55 -7.36
CA PHE A 36 -0.67 12.74 -7.83
C PHE A 36 -1.30 11.40 -8.22
N ARG A 37 -2.56 11.17 -7.79
CA ARG A 37 -3.39 10.06 -8.27
C ARG A 37 -3.85 10.28 -9.70
N ASN A 38 -3.98 11.55 -10.09
CA ASN A 38 -4.23 11.98 -11.45
C ASN A 38 -3.36 13.21 -11.75
N ARG A 39 -2.36 13.05 -12.62
CA ARG A 39 -1.40 14.11 -12.94
C ARG A 39 -2.00 15.20 -13.82
N SER A 40 -2.87 14.86 -14.77
CA SER A 40 -3.48 15.84 -15.69
C SER A 40 -4.46 16.77 -14.97
N GLU A 41 -5.14 16.26 -13.95
CA GLU A 41 -6.07 17.05 -13.12
C GLU A 41 -5.42 17.63 -11.86
N GLY A 42 -4.13 17.37 -11.62
CA GLY A 42 -3.43 17.84 -10.42
C GLY A 42 -3.99 17.27 -9.10
N LEU A 43 -4.65 16.12 -9.13
CA LEU A 43 -5.24 15.51 -7.94
C LEU A 43 -4.18 14.75 -7.14
N ALA A 44 -3.87 15.24 -5.95
CA ALA A 44 -2.89 14.63 -5.06
C ALA A 44 -3.33 13.22 -4.61
N ASN A 45 -2.34 12.36 -4.32
CA ASN A 45 -2.60 11.15 -3.56
C ASN A 45 -3.03 11.49 -2.13
N ASN A 46 -3.92 10.68 -1.56
CA ASN A 46 -4.25 10.70 -0.14
C ASN A 46 -4.29 9.26 0.38
N ARG A 47 -4.41 9.09 1.69
CA ARG A 47 -4.41 7.78 2.37
C ARG A 47 -5.41 6.79 1.76
N ASP A 48 -6.55 7.29 1.30
CA ASP A 48 -7.67 6.47 0.81
C ASP A 48 -7.66 6.34 -0.73
N THR A 49 -6.62 6.83 -1.43
CA THR A 49 -6.48 6.62 -2.88
C THR A 49 -6.42 5.11 -3.18
N ALA A 50 -7.30 4.63 -4.06
CA ALA A 50 -7.26 3.25 -4.54
C ALA A 50 -6.14 3.06 -5.58
N PHE A 51 -5.34 2.00 -5.41
CA PHE A 51 -4.29 1.61 -6.34
C PHE A 51 -4.53 0.19 -6.85
N GLY A 52 -4.22 -0.05 -8.12
CA GLY A 52 -4.15 -1.42 -8.64
C GLY A 52 -2.97 -2.16 -8.02
N ILE A 53 -3.22 -3.28 -7.35
CA ILE A 53 -2.18 -4.07 -6.65
C ILE A 53 -1.58 -5.20 -7.51
N ALA A 54 -1.94 -5.28 -8.79
CA ALA A 54 -1.47 -6.28 -9.77
C ALA A 54 -1.43 -7.71 -9.18
N SER A 55 -0.25 -8.35 -9.16
CA SER A 55 -0.06 -9.70 -8.63
C SER A 55 -0.35 -9.84 -7.13
N GLY A 56 -0.47 -8.75 -6.36
CA GLY A 56 -0.95 -8.78 -4.97
C GLY A 56 -2.34 -9.42 -4.84
N THR A 57 -3.15 -9.41 -5.91
CA THR A 57 -4.43 -10.12 -5.97
C THR A 57 -4.32 -11.64 -5.75
N LYS A 58 -3.16 -12.26 -6.02
CA LYS A 58 -2.94 -13.70 -5.84
C LYS A 58 -3.15 -14.15 -4.39
N LEU A 59 -2.82 -13.29 -3.42
CA LEU A 59 -3.05 -13.58 -1.99
C LEU A 59 -4.54 -13.77 -1.70
N PHE A 60 -5.40 -12.90 -2.26
CA PHE A 60 -6.85 -12.99 -2.09
C PHE A 60 -7.42 -14.25 -2.76
N THR A 61 -6.93 -14.60 -3.96
CA THR A 61 -7.29 -15.86 -4.62
C THR A 61 -6.91 -17.07 -3.77
N GLY A 62 -5.68 -17.11 -3.25
CA GLY A 62 -5.23 -18.16 -2.35
C GLY A 62 -6.07 -18.26 -1.08
N LEU A 63 -6.38 -17.13 -0.44
CA LEU A 63 -7.24 -17.06 0.74
C LEU A 63 -8.65 -17.60 0.45
N ALA A 64 -9.23 -17.26 -0.70
CA ALA A 64 -10.54 -17.77 -1.12
C ALA A 64 -10.53 -19.30 -1.29
N ILE A 65 -9.47 -19.85 -1.88
CA ILE A 65 -9.29 -21.30 -2.01
C ILE A 65 -9.18 -21.96 -0.62
N CYS A 66 -8.34 -21.42 0.27
CA CYS A 66 -8.17 -21.96 1.63
C CYS A 66 -9.47 -21.92 2.44
N LYS A 67 -10.21 -20.80 2.38
CA LYS A 67 -11.52 -20.67 3.05
C LYS A 67 -12.51 -21.69 2.52
N ARG A 68 -12.55 -21.88 1.20
CA ARG A 68 -13.41 -22.87 0.56
C ARG A 68 -13.06 -24.28 1.05
N PHE A 69 -11.78 -24.63 1.11
CA PHE A 69 -11.33 -25.93 1.61
C PHE A 69 -11.72 -26.17 3.07
N ASN A 70 -11.54 -25.17 3.95
CA ASN A 70 -11.92 -25.26 5.36
C ASN A 70 -13.44 -25.42 5.59
N PHE A 71 -14.29 -25.07 4.62
CA PHE A 71 -15.74 -25.28 4.71
C PHE A 71 -16.18 -26.72 4.40
N TYR A 72 -15.31 -27.52 3.75
CA TYR A 72 -15.56 -28.93 3.45
C TYR A 72 -14.92 -29.91 4.46
N ARG A 73 -14.37 -29.38 5.57
CA ARG A 73 -13.93 -30.15 6.75
C ARG A 73 -14.91 -29.91 7.88
#